data_AF-A0A9P5LXJ0-F1
#
_entry.id   AF-A0A9P5LXJ0-F1
#
_cell.length_a   1.000
_cell.length_b   1.000
_cell.length_c   1.000
_cell.angle_alpha   90.00
_cell.angle_beta   90.00
_cell.angle_gamma   90.00
#
_symmetry.space_group_name_H-M   'P 1'
#
loop_
_entity.id
_entity.type
_entity.pdbx_description
1 polymer ?
#
loop_
_entity_poly.entity_id
_entity_poly.type
_entity_poly.pdbx_seq_one_letter_code
_entity_poly.pdbx_strand_id
1 'polypeptide(L)'
;MEGMTAADLAVELSALNFAQTFHIMPIFQERSDKVSMSLRRVRTSIRDLEEQGQLSVEKYQRASRQKRQRLEPHLRRKLAYAEEALAELKNLKADLEMKLACSIAVCEMVLKHLESLADKELAKENA
;
A
#
# COMPACT_ATOMS: atom_id res chain seq x y z
N MET A 1 -2.28 21.29 1.16
CA MET A 1 -3.60 20.72 1.45
C MET A 1 -3.52 20.29 2.90
N GLU A 2 -4.03 21.10 3.82
CA GLU A 2 -4.03 20.75 5.24
C GLU A 2 -4.98 19.56 5.40
N GLY A 3 -4.38 18.37 5.51
CA GLY A 3 -5.10 17.15 5.78
C GLY A 3 -5.54 17.15 7.23
N MET A 4 -6.72 16.60 7.47
CA MET A 4 -7.22 16.28 8.79
C MET A 4 -6.15 15.52 9.60
N THR A 5 -5.77 16.06 10.76
CA THR A 5 -4.73 15.45 11.59
C THR A 5 -5.28 14.24 12.34
N ALA A 6 -4.39 13.41 12.90
CA ALA A 6 -4.81 12.30 13.76
C ALA A 6 -5.62 12.78 14.99
N ALA A 7 -5.33 13.99 15.48
CA ALA A 7 -6.08 14.60 16.59
C ALA A 7 -7.49 15.00 16.15
N ASP A 8 -7.64 15.61 14.97
CA ASP A 8 -8.95 15.97 14.42
C ASP A 8 -9.81 14.71 14.21
N LEU A 9 -9.21 13.64 13.70
CA LEU A 9 -9.91 12.37 13.51
C LEU A 9 -10.35 11.74 14.83
N ALA A 10 -9.50 11.82 15.87
CA ALA A 10 -9.87 11.34 17.20
C ALA A 10 -11.06 12.12 17.78
N VAL A 11 -11.10 13.44 17.57
CA VAL A 11 -12.23 14.28 17.99
C VAL A 11 -13.51 13.88 17.26
N GLU A 12 -13.47 13.72 15.94
CA GLU A 12 -14.65 13.27 15.19
C GLU A 12 -15.13 11.88 15.62
N LEU A 13 -14.22 10.92 15.80
CA LEU A 13 -14.58 9.58 16.27
C LEU A 13 -15.22 9.61 17.66
N SER A 14 -14.71 10.44 18.58
CA SER A 14 -15.23 10.55 19.93
C SER A 14 -16.69 11.03 20.00
N ALA A 15 -17.14 11.77 18.99
CA ALA A 15 -18.51 12.26 18.88
C ALA A 15 -19.50 11.17 18.39
N LEU A 16 -19.00 10.06 17.86
CA LEU A 16 -19.84 8.98 17.33
C LEU A 16 -20.32 8.05 18.44
N ASN A 17 -21.58 7.66 18.36
CA ASN A 17 -22.16 6.62 19.21
C ASN A 17 -21.90 5.20 18.65
N PHE A 18 -22.24 4.17 19.42
CA PHE A 18 -21.93 2.77 19.09
C PHE A 18 -22.44 2.35 17.71
N ALA A 19 -23.69 2.64 17.39
CA ALA A 19 -24.27 2.29 16.10
C ALA A 19 -23.54 3.00 14.94
N GLN A 20 -23.24 4.29 15.10
CA GLN A 20 -22.50 5.06 14.11
C GLN A 20 -21.09 4.51 13.91
N THR A 21 -20.34 4.26 14.99
CA THR A 21 -18.99 3.70 14.96
C THR A 21 -18.97 2.31 14.32
N PHE A 22 -19.95 1.46 14.66
CA PHE A 22 -20.10 0.13 14.05
C PHE A 22 -20.36 0.22 12.54
N HIS A 23 -21.19 1.18 12.10
CA HIS A 23 -21.50 1.35 10.68
C HIS A 23 -20.33 1.87 9.84
N ILE A 24 -19.44 2.71 10.39
CA ILE A 24 -18.30 3.25 9.63
C ILE A 24 -17.10 2.30 9.57
N MET A 25 -16.99 1.35 10.51
CA MET A 25 -15.85 0.43 10.61
C MET A 25 -15.59 -0.34 9.30
N PRO A 26 -16.59 -0.93 8.61
CA PRO A 26 -16.37 -1.60 7.33
C PRO A 26 -15.81 -0.69 6.24
N ILE A 27 -16.12 0.61 6.27
CA ILE A 27 -15.64 1.58 5.27
C ILE A 27 -14.12 1.75 5.39
N PHE A 28 -13.60 1.86 6.62
CA PHE A 28 -12.16 1.96 6.86
C PHE A 28 -11.45 0.65 6.53
N GLN A 29 -12.07 -0.49 6.87
CA GLN A 29 -11.55 -1.81 6.51
C GLN A 29 -11.44 -1.97 4.99
N GLU A 30 -12.48 -1.63 4.23
CA GLU A 30 -12.49 -1.71 2.77
C GLU A 30 -11.41 -0.81 2.15
N ARG A 31 -11.18 0.38 2.71
CA ARG A 31 -10.09 1.27 2.27
C ARG A 31 -8.72 0.64 2.51
N SER A 32 -8.51 0.05 3.69
CA SER A 32 -7.27 -0.67 4.02
C SER A 32 -7.02 -1.84 3.07
N ASP A 33 -8.06 -2.60 2.75
CA ASP A 33 -7.99 -3.74 1.82
C ASP A 33 -7.63 -3.29 0.39
N LYS A 34 -8.21 -2.19 -0.10
CA LYS A 34 -7.88 -1.61 -1.41
C LYS A 34 -6.40 -1.20 -1.50
N VAL A 35 -5.86 -0.57 -0.45
CA VAL A 35 -4.45 -0.20 -0.39
C VAL A 35 -3.57 -1.44 -0.34
N SER A 36 -3.93 -2.43 0.48
CA SER A 36 -3.23 -3.72 0.58
C SER A 36 -3.16 -4.46 -0.76
N MET A 37 -4.27 -4.50 -1.50
CA MET A 37 -4.33 -5.11 -2.83
C MET A 37 -3.47 -4.36 -3.85
N SER A 38 -3.47 -3.03 -3.80
CA SER A 38 -2.64 -2.18 -4.65
C SER A 38 -1.16 -2.42 -4.36
N LEU A 39 -0.78 -2.46 -3.08
CA LEU A 39 0.59 -2.73 -2.65
C LEU A 39 1.07 -4.11 -3.11
N ARG A 40 0.21 -5.14 -3.02
CA ARG A 40 0.51 -6.48 -3.54
C ARG A 40 0.80 -6.45 -5.04
N ARG A 41 -0.02 -5.74 -5.82
CA ARG A 41 0.17 -5.61 -7.27
C ARG A 41 1.50 -4.92 -7.60
N VAL A 42 1.82 -3.82 -6.93
CA VAL A 42 3.09 -3.10 -7.13
C VAL A 42 4.29 -3.98 -6.79
N ARG A 43 4.24 -4.72 -5.67
CA ARG A 43 5.31 -5.68 -5.31
C ARG A 43 5.50 -6.76 -6.37
N THR A 44 4.42 -7.29 -6.93
CA THR A 44 4.47 -8.23 -8.05
C THR A 44 5.10 -7.59 -9.28
N SER A 45 4.67 -6.38 -9.67
CA SER A 45 5.23 -5.68 -10.83
C SER A 45 6.73 -5.40 -10.69
N ILE A 46 7.19 -5.01 -9.50
CA ILE A 46 8.63 -4.83 -9.22
C ILE A 46 9.39 -6.14 -9.44
N ARG A 47 8.92 -7.23 -8.82
CA ARG A 47 9.56 -8.54 -8.94
C ARG A 47 9.61 -9.01 -10.40
N ASP A 48 8.49 -8.91 -11.11
CA ASP A 48 8.39 -9.36 -12.49
C ASP A 48 9.35 -8.54 -13.41
N LEU A 49 9.50 -7.24 -13.14
CA LEU A 49 10.45 -6.37 -13.85
C LEU A 49 11.90 -6.79 -13.57
N GLU A 50 12.24 -7.05 -12.30
CA GLU A 50 13.57 -7.52 -11.89
C GLU A 50 13.91 -8.89 -12.51
N GLU A 51 12.95 -9.83 -12.52
CA GLU A 51 13.09 -11.14 -13.16
C GLU A 51 13.30 -11.02 -14.68
N GLN A 52 12.53 -10.15 -15.35
CA GLN A 52 12.71 -9.88 -16.78
C GLN A 52 14.08 -9.25 -17.09
N GLY A 53 14.56 -8.36 -16.23
CA GLY A 53 15.90 -7.78 -16.30
C GLY A 53 16.97 -8.86 -16.23
N GLN A 54 16.88 -9.74 -15.23
CA GLN A 54 17.81 -10.84 -15.04
C GLN A 54 17.84 -11.80 -16.25
N LEU A 55 16.67 -12.21 -16.74
CA LEU A 55 16.56 -13.05 -17.94
C LEU A 55 17.18 -12.38 -19.18
N SER A 56 17.07 -11.06 -19.29
CA SER A 56 17.65 -10.30 -20.40
C SER A 56 19.18 -10.27 -20.32
N VAL A 57 19.73 -10.07 -19.11
CA VAL A 57 21.17 -10.11 -18.85
C VAL A 57 21.73 -11.50 -19.17
N GLU A 58 21.09 -12.57 -18.70
CA GLU A 58 21.51 -13.93 -18.98
C GLU A 58 21.51 -14.26 -20.49
N LYS A 59 20.46 -13.85 -21.21
CA LYS A 59 20.38 -14.03 -22.68
C LYS A 59 21.49 -13.28 -23.39
N TYR A 60 21.84 -12.07 -22.93
CA TYR A 60 22.95 -11.31 -23.47
C TYR A 60 24.29 -11.97 -23.21
N GLN A 61 24.53 -12.47 -21.99
CA GLN A 61 25.75 -13.19 -21.62
C GLN A 61 25.93 -14.49 -22.41
N ARG A 62 24.85 -15.22 -22.71
CA ARG A 62 24.93 -16.45 -23.55
C ARG A 62 25.03 -16.16 -25.05
N ALA A 63 24.81 -14.92 -25.50
CA ALA A 63 24.84 -14.58 -26.92
C ALA A 63 26.27 -14.53 -27.49
N SER A 64 26.42 -14.88 -28.77
CA SER A 64 27.69 -14.72 -29.51
C SER A 64 28.08 -13.25 -29.63
N ARG A 65 29.37 -12.96 -29.84
CA ARG A 65 29.90 -11.58 -29.96
C ARG A 65 29.16 -10.74 -31.01
N GLN A 66 28.91 -11.32 -32.19
CA GLN A 66 28.18 -10.65 -33.27
C GLN A 66 26.72 -10.36 -32.89
N LYS A 67 26.07 -11.27 -32.15
CA LYS A 67 24.71 -11.08 -31.66
C LYS A 67 24.65 -10.02 -30.55
N ARG A 68 25.65 -9.98 -29.65
CA ARG A 68 25.76 -8.94 -28.61
C ARG A 68 25.83 -7.54 -29.22
N GLN A 69 26.72 -7.31 -30.20
CA GLN A 69 26.85 -6.01 -30.88
C GLN A 69 25.54 -5.53 -31.51
N ARG A 70 24.74 -6.45 -32.07
CA ARG A 70 23.41 -6.11 -32.65
C ARG A 70 22.37 -5.78 -31.58
N LEU A 71 22.41 -6.44 -30.43
CA LEU A 71 21.43 -6.29 -29.36
C LEU A 71 21.74 -5.12 -28.42
N GLU A 72 23.00 -4.73 -28.30
CA GLU A 72 23.48 -3.78 -27.30
C GLU A 72 22.78 -2.41 -27.32
N PRO A 73 22.53 -1.76 -28.48
CA PRO A 73 21.80 -0.49 -28.51
C PRO A 73 20.33 -0.62 -28.06
N HIS A 74 19.72 -1.77 -28.30
CA HIS A 74 18.34 -2.03 -27.88
C HIS A 74 18.26 -2.34 -26.40
N LEU A 75 19.21 -3.13 -25.88
CA LEU A 75 19.30 -3.49 -24.47
C LEU A 75 19.56 -2.25 -23.60
N ARG A 76 20.45 -1.34 -24.01
CA ARG A 76 20.68 -0.09 -23.27
C ARG A 76 19.43 0.77 -23.16
N ARG A 77 18.66 0.90 -24.24
CA ARG A 77 17.38 1.63 -24.21
C ARG A 77 16.37 0.95 -23.29
N LYS A 78 16.21 -0.36 -23.40
CA LYS A 78 15.33 -1.14 -22.52
C LYS A 78 15.71 -1.03 -21.04
N LEU A 79 17.02 -1.03 -20.75
CA LEU A 79 17.52 -0.88 -19.38
C LEU A 79 17.13 0.48 -18.81
N ALA A 80 17.35 1.57 -19.55
CA ALA A 80 16.97 2.92 -19.08
C ALA A 80 15.47 3.02 -18.76
N TYR A 81 14.60 2.51 -19.64
CA TYR A 81 13.16 2.49 -19.38
C TYR A 81 12.78 1.61 -18.18
N ALA A 82 13.44 0.46 -18.01
CA ALA A 82 13.20 -0.41 -16.87
C ALA A 82 13.66 0.23 -15.55
N GLU A 83 14.80 0.94 -15.54
CA GLU A 83 15.30 1.66 -14.37
C GLU A 83 14.34 2.78 -13.95
N GLU A 84 13.83 3.55 -14.90
CA GLU A 84 12.83 4.59 -14.67
C GLU A 84 11.53 3.99 -14.10
N ALA A 85 10.99 2.95 -14.75
CA ALA A 85 9.78 2.26 -14.28
C ALA A 85 9.98 1.63 -12.88
N LEU A 86 11.17 1.09 -12.60
CA LEU A 86 11.48 0.53 -11.28
C LEU A 86 11.50 1.61 -10.19
N ALA A 87 12.06 2.78 -10.50
CA ALA A 87 12.08 3.91 -9.58
C ALA A 87 10.65 4.39 -9.27
N GLU A 88 9.81 4.56 -10.29
CA GLU A 88 8.41 4.92 -10.14
C GLU A 88 7.64 3.91 -9.28
N LEU A 89 7.80 2.61 -9.56
CA LEU A 89 7.16 1.55 -8.77
C LEU A 89 7.64 1.52 -7.32
N LYS A 90 8.93 1.78 -7.06
CA LYS A 90 9.48 1.86 -5.70
C LYS A 90 8.92 3.06 -4.93
N ASN A 91 8.80 4.21 -5.57
CA ASN A 91 8.16 5.39 -4.97
C ASN A 91 6.68 5.10 -4.66
N LEU A 92 5.94 4.55 -5.62
CA LEU A 92 4.55 4.17 -5.42
C LEU A 92 4.39 3.13 -4.30
N LYS A 93 5.32 2.17 -4.19
CA LYS A 93 5.34 1.20 -3.09
C LYS A 93 5.48 1.91 -1.74
N ALA A 94 6.42 2.84 -1.59
CA ALA A 94 6.62 3.58 -0.35
C ALA A 94 5.38 4.39 0.03
N ASP A 95 4.76 5.07 -0.93
CA ASP A 95 3.51 5.82 -0.71
C ASP A 95 2.37 4.90 -0.26
N LEU A 96 2.23 3.72 -0.87
CA LEU A 96 1.22 2.73 -0.49
C LEU A 96 1.49 2.11 0.89
N GLU A 97 2.75 1.88 1.25
CA GLU A 97 3.14 1.41 2.58
C GLU A 97 2.78 2.44 3.67
N MET A 98 3.04 3.72 3.41
CA MET A 98 2.60 4.81 4.30
C MET A 98 1.07 4.87 4.40
N LYS A 99 0.35 4.85 3.27
CA LYS A 99 -1.13 4.86 3.27
C LYS A 99 -1.71 3.66 4.00
N LEU A 100 -1.09 2.48 3.89
CA LEU A 100 -1.53 1.28 4.58
C LEU A 100 -1.33 1.41 6.08
N ALA A 101 -0.15 1.89 6.51
CA ALA A 101 0.12 2.14 7.93
C ALA A 101 -0.89 3.13 8.54
N CYS A 102 -1.17 4.23 7.84
CA CYS A 102 -2.21 5.17 8.25
C CYS A 102 -3.60 4.51 8.32
N SER A 103 -3.98 3.71 7.31
CA SER A 103 -5.30 3.05 7.29
C SER A 103 -5.46 2.06 8.44
N ILE A 104 -4.41 1.28 8.75
CA ILE A 104 -4.39 0.36 9.89
C ILE A 104 -4.55 1.13 11.20
N ALA A 105 -3.80 2.22 11.39
CA ALA A 105 -3.89 3.03 12.59
C ALA A 105 -5.31 3.59 12.80
N VAL A 106 -5.97 4.03 11.72
CA VAL A 106 -7.37 4.48 11.79
C VAL A 106 -8.31 3.34 12.17
N CYS A 107 -8.18 2.16 11.56
CA CYS A 107 -9.00 1.00 11.94
C CYS A 107 -8.83 0.65 13.43
N GLU A 108 -7.60 0.68 13.96
CA GLU A 108 -7.32 0.44 15.38
C GLU A 108 -7.97 1.50 16.29
N MET A 109 -7.94 2.77 15.90
CA MET A 109 -8.61 3.83 16.66
C MET A 109 -10.13 3.62 16.71
N VAL A 110 -10.74 3.27 15.56
CA VAL A 110 -12.18 3.01 15.47
C VAL A 110 -12.57 1.79 16.32
N LEU A 111 -11.77 0.71 16.27
CA LEU A 111 -11.99 -0.49 17.08
C LEU A 111 -11.93 -0.19 18.58
N LYS A 112 -10.89 0.52 19.04
CA LYS A 112 -10.75 0.90 20.45
C LYS A 112 -11.92 1.76 20.92
N HIS A 113 -12.39 2.67 20.09
CA HIS A 113 -13.57 3.48 20.42
C HIS A 113 -14.84 2.63 20.51
N LEU A 114 -15.02 1.67 19.58
CA LEU A 114 -16.14 0.75 19.61
C LEU A 114 -16.13 -0.15 20.86
N GLU A 115 -14.98 -0.68 21.24
CA GLU A 115 -14.78 -1.46 22.47
C GLU A 115 -15.11 -0.62 23.72
N SER A 116 -14.60 0.61 23.79
CA SER A 116 -14.90 1.52 24.91
C SER A 116 -16.40 1.85 25.02
N LEU A 117 -17.09 1.98 23.89
CA LEU A 117 -18.54 2.19 23.87
C LEU A 117 -19.30 0.93 24.31
N ALA A 118 -18.86 -0.27 23.89
CA ALA A 118 -19.45 -1.52 24.34
C ALA A 118 -19.33 -1.69 25.86
N ASP A 119 -18.15 -1.43 26.43
CA ASP A 119 -17.91 -1.51 27.87
C ASP A 119 -18.82 -0.55 28.66
N LYS A 120 -19.04 0.66 28.14
CA LYS A 120 -19.93 1.65 28.76
C LYS A 120 -21.40 1.21 28.74
N GLU A 121 -21.86 0.58 27.67
CA GLU A 121 -23.23 0.06 27.61
C GLU A 121 -23.40 -1.13 28.57
N LEU A 122 -22.43 -2.07 28.61
CA LEU A 122 -22.44 -3.17 29.56
C LEU A 122 -22.40 -2.70 31.03
N ALA A 123 -21.65 -1.65 31.34
CA ALA A 123 -21.60 -1.08 32.68
C ALA A 123 -22.92 -0.43 33.11
N LYS A 124 -23.70 0.13 32.18
CA LYS A 124 -25.04 0.69 32.44
C LYS A 124 -26.08 -0.40 32.66
N GLU A 125 -25.97 -1.54 31.97
CA GLU A 125 -26.91 -2.66 32.13
C GLU A 125 -26.72 -3.42 33.46
N ASN A 126 -25.52 -3.35 34.05
CA ASN A 126 -25.16 -4.02 35.31
C ASN A 126 -25.21 -3.11 36.56
N ALA A 127 -25.63 -1.85 36.42
CA ALA A 127 -25.72 -0.86 37.50
C ALA A 127 -27.18 -0.59 37.89
#